data_AF-A0A177Q704-F1
#
_entry.id   AF-A0A177Q704-F1
#
_cell.length_a   1.000
_cell.length_b   1.000
_cell.length_c   1.000
_cell.angle_alpha   90.00
_cell.angle_beta   90.00
_cell.angle_gamma   90.00
#
_symmetry.space_group_name_H-M   'P 1'
#
loop_
_entity.id
_entity.type
_entity.pdbx_description
1 polymer ?
#
loop_
_entity_poly.entity_id
_entity_poly.type
_entity_poly.pdbx_seq_one_letter_code
_entity_poly.pdbx_strand_id
1 'polypeptide(L)' 'MSRRTKILISAIVIVFFWLPVYAWFIAGLQWRILPGAAWYVALIFYALAGTLWIVPIGLSLPWMHREPSPKS' A
#
# COMPACT_ATOMS: atom_id res chain seq x y z
N MET A 1 11.94 20.02 -5.68
CA MET A 1 10.49 19.84 -5.40
C MET A 1 10.20 20.19 -3.95
N SER A 2 9.17 21.00 -3.70
CA SER A 2 8.69 21.29 -2.34
C SER A 2 8.18 20.02 -1.65
N ARG A 3 8.31 19.94 -0.32
CA ARG A 3 7.80 18.84 0.51
C ARG A 3 6.32 18.56 0.24
N ARG A 4 5.53 19.63 0.04
CA ARG A 4 4.10 19.54 -0.30
C ARG A 4 3.86 18.82 -1.63
N THR A 5 4.68 19.09 -2.64
CA THR A 5 4.59 18.42 -3.95
C THR A 5 4.92 16.94 -3.85
N LYS A 6 5.94 16.57 -3.06
CA LYS A 6 6.28 15.16 -2.81
C LYS A 6 5.13 14.42 -2.14
N ILE A 7 4.53 15.02 -1.10
CA ILE A 7 3.34 14.46 -0.43
C ILE A 7 2.20 14.25 -1.42
N LEU A 8 1.90 15.25 -2.26
CA LEU A 8 0.82 15.18 -3.24
C LEU A 8 1.05 14.06 -4.26
N ILE A 9 2.28 13.95 -4.81
CA ILE A 9 2.63 12.90 -5.78
C ILE A 9 2.51 11.53 -5.14
N SER A 10 3.05 11.33 -3.94
CA SER A 10 2.95 10.05 -3.23
C SER A 10 1.50 9.68 -2.96
N ALA A 11 0.68 10.62 -2.50
CA ALA A 11 -0.75 10.39 -2.27
C ALA A 11 -1.48 10.00 -3.57
N ILE A 12 -1.24 10.72 -4.66
CA ILE A 12 -1.86 10.42 -5.96
C ILE A 12 -1.45 9.04 -6.45
N VAL A 13 -0.17 8.71 -6.42
CA VAL A 13 0.33 7.39 -6.86
C VAL A 13 -0.26 6.28 -5.99
N ILE A 14 -0.33 6.47 -4.67
CA ILE A 14 -0.89 5.46 -3.78
C ILE A 14 -2.39 5.27 -4.02
N VAL A 15 -3.15 6.36 -4.12
CA VAL A 15 -4.62 6.28 -4.21
C VAL A 15 -5.09 5.86 -5.60
N PHE A 16 -4.52 6.42 -6.67
CA PHE A 16 -5.00 6.18 -8.03
C PHE A 16 -4.32 5.03 -8.74
N PHE A 17 -3.11 4.64 -8.32
CA PHE A 17 -2.36 3.58 -8.99
C PHE A 17 -2.24 2.35 -8.10
N TRP A 18 -1.75 2.50 -6.87
CA TRP A 18 -1.51 1.36 -6.00
C TRP A 18 -2.81 0.72 -5.50
N LEU A 19 -3.75 1.49 -4.93
CA LEU A 19 -4.97 0.93 -4.36
C LEU A 19 -5.80 0.12 -5.38
N PRO A 20 -6.03 0.59 -6.63
CA PRO A 20 -6.79 -0.20 -7.60
C PRO A 20 -6.06 -1.47 -8.01
N VAL A 21 -4.76 -1.41 -8.26
CA VAL A 21 -3.94 -2.57 -8.61
C VAL A 21 -3.93 -3.59 -7.46
N TYR A 22 -3.75 -3.11 -6.24
CA TYR A 22 -3.76 -3.93 -5.03
C TYR A 22 -5.12 -4.58 -4.78
N ALA A 23 -6.21 -3.81 -4.87
CA ALA A 23 -7.56 -4.31 -4.71
C ALA A 23 -7.90 -5.37 -5.77
N TRP A 24 -7.52 -5.13 -7.03
CA TRP A 24 -7.70 -6.10 -8.11
C TRP A 24 -6.90 -7.39 -7.86
N PHE A 25 -5.65 -7.26 -7.40
CA PHE A 25 -4.82 -8.40 -7.03
C PHE A 25 -5.45 -9.22 -5.89
N ILE A 26 -5.90 -8.59 -4.81
CA ILE A 26 -6.57 -9.26 -3.70
C ILE A 26 -7.89 -9.91 -4.14
N ALA A 27 -8.65 -9.26 -5.02
CA ALA A 27 -9.88 -9.80 -5.60
C ALA A 27 -9.63 -11.07 -6.44
N GLY A 28 -8.50 -11.15 -7.15
CA GLY A 28 -8.08 -12.36 -7.85
C GLY A 28 -7.55 -13.44 -6.90
N LEU A 29 -6.82 -13.04 -5.85
CA LEU A 29 -6.24 -13.95 -4.88
C LEU A 29 -7.30 -14.62 -4.01
N GLN A 30 -8.33 -13.88 -3.58
CA GLN A 30 -9.43 -14.44 -2.79
C GLN A 30 -10.15 -15.57 -3.54
N TRP A 31 -10.33 -15.46 -4.86
CA TRP A 31 -11.00 -16.49 -5.67
C TRP A 31 -10.20 -17.78 -5.77
N ARG A 32 -8.89 -17.74 -5.51
CA ARG A 32 -8.04 -18.93 -5.49
C ARG A 32 -7.92 -19.55 -4.10
N ILE A 33 -7.94 -18.72 -3.05
CA ILE A 33 -7.62 -19.17 -1.68
C ILE A 33 -8.88 -19.46 -0.86
N LEU A 34 -9.93 -18.65 -0.99
CA LEU A 34 -11.09 -18.72 -0.10
C LEU A 34 -12.15 -19.78 -0.45
N PRO A 35 -12.29 -20.29 -1.69
CA PRO A 35 -13.26 -21.35 -1.95
C PRO A 35 -12.97 -22.60 -1.13
N GLY A 36 -13.93 -23.01 -0.29
CA GLY A 36 -13.78 -24.16 0.60
C GLY A 36 -12.86 -23.92 1.81
N ALA A 37 -12.37 -22.71 2.02
CA ALA A 37 -11.54 -22.38 3.17
C ALA A 37 -12.36 -22.26 4.46
N ALA A 38 -11.77 -22.66 5.59
CA ALA A 38 -12.37 -22.46 6.89
C ALA A 38 -12.46 -20.97 7.26
N TRP A 39 -13.42 -20.61 8.11
CA TRP A 39 -13.71 -19.20 8.47
C TRP A 39 -12.49 -18.44 9.00
N TYR A 40 -11.61 -19.08 9.78
CA TYR A 40 -10.42 -18.45 10.35
C TYR A 40 -9.38 -18.12 9.28
N VAL A 41 -9.33 -18.88 8.19
CA VAL A 41 -8.44 -18.61 7.04
C VAL A 41 -8.90 -17.35 6.33
N ALA A 42 -10.20 -17.19 6.12
CA ALA A 42 -10.77 -15.97 5.56
C ALA A 42 -10.48 -14.76 6.46
N LEU A 43 -10.58 -14.94 7.78
CA LEU A 43 -10.30 -13.88 8.76
C LEU A 43 -8.83 -13.43 8.69
N ILE A 44 -7.89 -14.38 8.71
CA ILE A 44 -6.45 -14.08 8.57
C ILE A 44 -6.16 -13.45 7.21
N PHE A 45 -6.76 -13.98 6.13
CA PHE A 45 -6.58 -13.46 4.78
C PHE A 45 -6.98 -11.98 4.69
N TYR A 46 -8.17 -11.63 5.17
CA TYR A 46 -8.63 -10.23 5.13
C TYR A 46 -7.90 -9.34 6.13
N ALA A 47 -7.48 -9.84 7.29
CA ALA A 47 -6.65 -9.08 8.22
C ALA A 47 -5.27 -8.74 7.62
N LEU A 48 -4.65 -9.68 6.92
CA LEU A 48 -3.40 -9.45 6.20
C LEU A 48 -3.61 -8.53 5.00
N ALA A 49 -4.63 -8.78 4.18
CA ALA A 49 -4.93 -7.91 3.03
C ALA A 49 -5.25 -6.46 3.47
N GLY A 50 -5.97 -6.29 4.57
CA GLY A 50 -6.30 -4.99 5.14
C GLY A 50 -5.13 -4.26 5.80
N THR A 51 -4.00 -4.92 6.06
CA THR A 51 -2.80 -4.28 6.63
C THR A 51 -1.69 -4.12 5.59
N LEU A 52 -1.54 -5.06 4.66
CA LEU A 52 -0.43 -5.06 3.70
C LEU A 52 -0.51 -3.92 2.66
N TRP A 53 -1.69 -3.30 2.47
CA TRP A 53 -1.81 -2.14 1.57
C TRP A 53 -1.01 -0.92 2.04
N ILE A 54 -0.56 -0.87 3.31
CA ILE A 54 0.22 0.25 3.88
C ILE A 54 1.67 0.29 3.37
N VAL A 55 2.17 -0.77 2.74
CA VAL A 55 3.57 -0.89 2.28
C VAL A 55 4.08 0.34 1.52
N PRO A 56 3.41 0.86 0.49
CA PRO A 56 3.87 2.05 -0.22
C PRO A 56 3.76 3.35 0.58
N ILE A 57 2.89 3.41 1.61
CA ILE A 57 2.91 4.53 2.55
C ILE A 57 4.25 4.52 3.29
N GLY A 58 4.64 3.37 3.84
CA GLY A 58 5.94 3.21 4.52
C GLY A 58 7.13 3.54 3.62
N LEU A 59 7.12 3.09 2.36
CA LEU A 59 8.20 3.35 1.40
C LEU A 59 8.25 4.79 0.90
N SER A 60 7.13 5.52 0.88
CA SER A 60 7.11 6.91 0.45
C SER A 60 7.62 7.88 1.53
N LEU A 61 7.53 7.51 2.82
CA LEU A 61 7.99 8.34 3.93
C LEU A 61 9.45 8.82 3.83
N PRO A 62 10.46 7.95 3.58
CA PRO A 62 11.86 8.38 3.44
C PRO A 62 12.09 9.32 2.26
N TRP A 63 11.34 9.16 1.17
CA TRP A 63 11.45 10.03 0.00
C TRP A 63 10.84 11.42 0.25
N MET A 64 9.73 11.45 1.00
CA MET A 64 9.04 12.67 1.42
C MET A 64 9.80 13.44 2.50
N HIS A 65 10.54 12.74 3.38
CA HIS A 65 11.26 13.29 4.53
C HIS A 65 12.78 13.42 4.35
N ARG A 66 13.36 12.96 3.23
CA ARG A 66 14.75 13.26 2.88
C ARG A 66 14.93 14.77 2.76
N GLU A 67 15.44 15.37 3.83
CA GLU A 67 16.02 16.71 3.83
C GLU A 67 17.30 16.69 2.99
N PRO A 68 17.59 17.75 2.21
CA PRO A 68 18.90 17.87 1.60
C PRO A 68 19.93 17.95 2.74
N SER A 69 20.87 16.99 2.78
CA SER A 69 22.00 17.03 3.70
C SER A 69 22.60 18.44 3.70
N PRO A 70 22.75 19.10 4.87
CA PRO A 70 23.65 20.23 4.96
C PRO A 70 25.02 19.68 4.56
N LYS A 71 25.56 20.15 3.44
CA LYS A 71 26.99 19.98 3.18
C LYS A 71 27.69 20.89 4.20
N SER A 72 28.28 20.30 5.23
CA SER A 72 29.31 20.95 6.05
C SER A 72 30.63 20.94 5.30
#